data_AF-A0A539CUV6-F1
#
_entry.id   AF-A0A539CUV6-F1
#
_cell.length_a   1.000
_cell.length_b   1.000
_cell.length_c   1.000
_cell.angle_alpha   90.00
_cell.angle_beta   90.00
_cell.angle_gamma   90.00
#
_symmetry.space_group_name_H-M   'P 1'
#
loop_
_entity.id
_entity.type
_entity.pdbx_description
1 polymer ?
#
loop_
_entity_poly.entity_id
_entity_poly.type
_entity_poly.pdbx_seq_one_letter_code
_entity_poly.pdbx_strand_id
1 'polypeptide(L)' 'MNDFMAREFWRFVLVQKYVGELAKTAIDFPPMQAPASFNIQAVKEQVEEAIKAHEGQ' A
#
# COMPACT_ATOMS: atom_id res chain seq x y z
N MET A 1 -37.35 -11.80 2.51
CA MET A 1 -36.41 -11.02 3.35
C MET A 1 -35.15 -11.84 3.52
N ASN A 2 -33.95 -11.26 3.54
CA ASN A 2 -32.73 -12.06 3.69
C ASN A 2 -32.62 -12.55 5.14
N ASP A 3 -33.11 -13.77 5.38
CA ASP A 3 -33.24 -14.44 6.68
C ASP A 3 -31.95 -14.47 7.50
N PHE A 4 -30.81 -14.60 6.81
CA PHE A 4 -29.48 -14.51 7.41
C PHE A 4 -29.25 -13.14 8.04
N MET A 5 -29.53 -12.07 7.31
CA MET A 5 -29.35 -10.70 7.81
C MET A 5 -30.32 -10.42 8.95
N ALA A 6 -31.56 -10.91 8.90
CA ALA A 6 -32.51 -10.72 9.98
C ALA A 6 -32.06 -11.32 11.32
N ARG A 7 -31.37 -12.48 11.29
CA ARG A 7 -30.92 -13.18 12.52
C ARG A 7 -29.49 -12.86 12.93
N GLU A 8 -28.63 -12.52 11.99
CA GLU A 8 -27.19 -12.50 12.22
C GLU A 8 -26.51 -11.15 11.93
N PHE A 9 -27.29 -10.11 11.60
CA PHE A 9 -26.77 -8.76 11.35
C PHE A 9 -25.99 -8.18 12.53
N TRP A 10 -26.38 -8.52 13.76
CA TRP A 10 -25.73 -8.04 14.98
C TRP A 10 -24.22 -8.34 15.03
N ARG A 11 -23.76 -9.42 14.36
CA ARG A 11 -22.34 -9.77 14.28
C ARG A 11 -21.51 -8.67 13.58
N PHE A 12 -22.10 -7.96 12.62
CA PHE A 12 -21.41 -6.90 11.90
C PHE A 12 -21.19 -5.64 12.75
N VAL A 13 -21.99 -5.41 13.79
CA VAL A 13 -21.77 -4.28 14.73
C VAL A 13 -20.44 -4.44 15.46
N LEU A 14 -20.08 -5.67 15.84
CA LEU A 14 -18.78 -5.96 16.44
C LEU A 14 -17.64 -5.79 15.43
N VAL A 15 -17.81 -6.34 14.22
CA VAL A 15 -16.83 -6.22 13.14
C VAL A 15 -16.56 -4.74 12.79
N GLN A 16 -17.59 -3.89 12.78
CA GLN A 16 -17.43 -2.45 12.56
C GLN A 16 -16.49 -1.80 13.58
N LYS A 17 -16.52 -2.21 14.85
CA LYS A 17 -15.60 -1.71 15.88
C LYS A 17 -14.16 -2.09 15.56
N TYR A 18 -13.91 -3.37 15.25
CA TYR A 18 -12.56 -3.86 14.93
C TYR A 18 -12.00 -3.25 13.64
N VAL A 19 -12.83 -3.07 12.61
CA VAL A 19 -12.42 -2.37 11.38
C VAL A 19 -12.09 -0.90 11.70
N GLY A 20 -12.84 -0.26 12.59
CA GLY A 20 -12.53 1.11 13.04
C GLY A 20 -11.20 1.19 13.80
N GLU A 21 -10.89 0.22 14.65
CA GLU A 21 -9.59 0.12 15.34
C GLU A 21 -8.44 -0.08 14.35
N LEU A 22 -8.60 -0.99 13.37
CA LEU A 22 -7.63 -1.20 12.30
C LEU A 22 -7.45 0.06 11.44
N ALA A 23 -8.53 0.80 11.16
CA ALA A 23 -8.44 2.02 10.37
C ALA A 23 -7.59 3.10 11.06
N LYS A 24 -7.59 3.17 12.40
CA LYS A 24 -6.72 4.09 13.15
C LYS A 24 -5.24 3.77 12.91
N THR A 25 -4.87 2.50 12.75
CA THR A 25 -3.47 2.14 12.51
C THR A 25 -2.94 2.67 11.19
N ALA A 26 -3.80 2.87 10.17
CA ALA A 26 -3.39 3.48 8.92
C ALA A 26 -3.09 4.99 9.03
N ILE A 27 -3.67 5.66 10.04
CA ILE A 27 -3.38 7.06 10.37
C ILE A 27 -2.11 7.14 11.21
N ASP A 28 -2.02 6.33 12.26
CA ASP A 28 -0.91 6.35 13.22
C ASP A 28 0.39 5.77 12.63
N PHE A 29 0.27 4.79 11.74
CA PHE A 29 1.37 4.10 11.08
C PHE A 29 1.10 4.04 9.58
N PRO A 30 1.27 5.17 8.85
CA PRO A 30 1.07 5.18 7.41
C PRO A 30 1.99 4.13 6.77
N PRO A 31 1.51 3.40 5.74
CA PRO A 31 2.36 2.46 5.03
C PRO A 31 3.61 3.20 4.56
N MET A 32 4.77 2.56 4.73
CA MET A 32 6.03 3.13 4.24
C MET A 32 5.85 3.44 2.76
N GLN A 33 5.93 4.73 2.43
CA GLN A 33 5.86 5.15 1.04
C GLN A 33 7.00 4.47 0.28
N ALA A 34 6.71 3.92 -0.88
CA ALA A 34 7.76 3.48 -1.78
C ALA A 34 8.71 4.67 -2.01
N PRO A 35 10.03 4.46 -1.99
CA PRO A 35 10.98 5.54 -2.25
C PRO A 35 10.61 6.20 -3.57
N ALA A 36 10.77 7.53 -3.65
CA ALA A 36 10.50 8.26 -4.87
C ALA A 36 11.21 7.57 -6.05
N SER A 37 10.51 7.46 -7.19
CA SER A 37 11.07 6.95 -8.45
C SER A 37 12.29 7.78 -8.91
N PHE A 38 12.49 8.95 -8.32
CA PHE A 38 13.64 9.83 -8.50
C PHE A 38 14.53 9.80 -7.25
N ASN A 39 15.28 8.73 -7.07
CA ASN A 39 16.33 8.64 -6.06
C ASN A 39 17.71 8.55 -6.72
N ILE A 40 18.77 8.93 -5.99
CA ILE A 40 20.13 9.01 -6.53
C ILE A 40 20.62 7.64 -7.06
N GLN A 41 20.16 6.54 -6.47
CA GLN A 41 20.51 5.19 -6.92
C GLN A 41 19.90 4.88 -8.30
N ALA A 42 18.62 5.21 -8.49
CA ALA A 42 17.93 5.05 -9.77
C ALA A 42 18.54 5.94 -10.88
N VAL A 43 18.96 7.17 -10.52
CA VAL A 43 19.69 8.06 -11.44
C VAL A 43 21.05 7.46 -11.82
N LYS A 44 21.78 6.92 -10.85
CA LYS A 44 23.08 6.28 -11.09
C LYS A 44 22.95 5.07 -12.01
N GLU A 45 21.97 4.21 -11.79
CA GLU A 45 21.69 3.03 -12.61
C GLU A 45 21.37 3.42 -14.06
N GLN A 46 20.49 4.41 -14.28
CA GLN A 46 20.20 4.91 -15.63
C GLN A 46 21.45 5.45 -16.34
N VAL A 47 22.31 6.17 -15.62
CA VAL A 47 23.56 6.72 -16.19
C VAL A 47 24.52 5.59 -16.55
N GLU A 48 24.67 4.56 -15.70
CA GLU A 48 25.52 3.41 -16.01
C GLU A 48 25.00 2.60 -17.21
N GLU A 49 23.68 2.41 -17.33
CA GLU A 49 23.07 1.78 -18.50
C GLU A 49 23.31 2.59 -19.78
N ALA A 50 23.13 3.91 -19.71
CA ALA A 50 23.39 4.80 -20.85
C ALA A 50 24.87 4.77 -21.28
N ILE A 51 25.81 4.71 -20.34
CA ILE A 51 27.24 4.57 -20.62
C ILE A 51 27.53 3.23 -21.31
N LYS A 52 27.03 2.12 -20.77
CA LYS A 52 27.20 0.78 -21.38
C LYS A 52 26.61 0.68 -22.79
N ALA A 53 25.45 1.30 -23.01
CA ALA A 53 24.82 1.35 -24.33
C ALA A 53 25.64 2.18 -25.34
N HIS A 54 26.34 3.22 -24.85
CA HIS A 54 27.25 4.02 -25.67
C HIS A 54 28.55 3.29 -26.01
N GLU A 55 29.09 2.46 -25.10
CA GLU A 55 30.33 1.68 -25.35
C GLU A 55 30.15 0.55 -26.38
N GLY A 56 28.91 0.18 -26.72
CA GLY A 56 28.57 -0.81 -27.74
C GLY A 56 28.30 -0.26 -29.15
N GLN A 57 28.47 1.04 -29.38
CA GLN A 57 28.40 1.72 -30.70
C GLN A 57 29.80 2.09 -31.20
#